data_AF-A0A2V5MPN3-F1
#
_entry.id   AF-A0A2V5MPN3-F1
#
_cell.length_a   1.000
_cell.length_b   1.000
_cell.length_c   1.000
_cell.angle_alpha   90.00
_cell.angle_beta   90.00
_cell.angle_gamma   90.00
#
_symmetry.space_group_name_H-M   'P 1'
#
loop_
_entity.id
_entity.type
_entity.pdbx_description
1 polymer ?
#
loop_
_entity_poly.entity_id
_entity_poly.type
_entity_poly.pdbx_seq_one_letter_code
_entity_poly.pdbx_strand_id
1 'polypeptide(L)' 'WHQWHYLRGPSDISDPQFARQDFISPVLFVDGHVAKHNFSKALSTDPYYPYEPTKDWIWYKPTY' A
#
# COMPACT_ATOMS: atom_id res chain seq x y z
N TRP A 1 -3.99 -2.07 -7.11
CA TRP A 1 -3.16 -3.08 -6.44
C TRP A 1 -3.58 -4.43 -6.99
N HIS A 2 -2.76 -5.47 -6.90
CA HIS A 2 -3.18 -6.80 -7.34
C HIS A 2 -2.84 -7.83 -6.28
N GLN A 3 -3.86 -8.49 -5.72
CA GLN A 3 -3.71 -9.53 -4.70
C GLN A 3 -3.48 -10.91 -5.33
N TRP A 4 -2.38 -11.09 -6.05
CA TRP A 4 -2.15 -12.35 -6.79
C TRP A 4 -1.96 -13.59 -5.89
N HIS A 5 -1.51 -13.42 -4.64
CA HIS A 5 -0.95 -14.51 -3.86
C HIS A 5 -1.94 -15.61 -3.43
N TYR A 6 -3.26 -15.41 -3.60
CA TYR A 6 -4.27 -16.40 -3.19
C TYR A 6 -5.46 -16.54 -4.15
N LEU A 7 -5.43 -15.89 -5.31
CA LEU A 7 -6.56 -15.88 -6.24
C LEU A 7 -6.43 -17.02 -7.26
N ARG A 8 -7.49 -17.84 -7.36
CA ARG A 8 -7.57 -19.02 -8.26
C ARG A 8 -8.37 -18.75 -9.55
N GLY A 9 -8.67 -17.50 -9.87
CA GLY A 9 -9.48 -17.07 -11.01
C GLY A 9 -9.32 -15.56 -11.27
N PRO A 10 -10.08 -14.97 -12.22
CA PRO A 10 -10.04 -13.54 -12.52
C PRO A 10 -10.20 -12.73 -11.24
N SER A 11 -9.25 -11.84 -11.00
CA SER A 11 -9.00 -11.31 -9.66
C SER A 11 -8.74 -9.82 -9.64
N ASP A 12 -9.18 -9.13 -10.68
CA ASP A 12 -9.18 -7.69 -10.70
C ASP A 12 -10.25 -7.22 -9.72
N ILE A 13 -9.79 -6.84 -8.54
CA ILE A 13 -10.63 -6.21 -7.54
C ILE A 13 -10.48 -4.70 -7.78
N SER A 14 -11.58 -4.07 -8.19
CA SER A 14 -11.60 -2.65 -8.54
C SER A 14 -11.70 -1.73 -7.33
N ASP A 15 -12.23 -2.22 -6.22
CA ASP A 15 -12.36 -1.47 -4.97
C ASP A 15 -11.73 -2.25 -3.78
N PRO A 16 -10.68 -1.70 -3.15
CA PRO A 16 -9.94 -2.37 -2.08
C PRO A 16 -10.76 -2.61 -0.81
N GLN A 17 -11.91 -1.95 -0.62
CA GLN A 17 -12.80 -2.20 0.51
C GLN A 17 -13.42 -3.60 0.45
N PHE A 18 -13.70 -4.12 -0.74
CA PHE A 18 -14.23 -5.47 -0.93
C PHE A 18 -13.13 -6.53 -1.01
N ALA A 19 -11.87 -6.12 -0.97
CA ALA A 19 -10.74 -7.02 -0.96
C ALA A 19 -10.50 -7.63 0.41
N ARG A 20 -9.84 -8.79 0.40
CA ARG A 20 -9.29 -9.35 1.63
C ARG A 20 -8.23 -8.41 2.18
N GLN A 21 -8.27 -8.14 3.48
CA GLN A 21 -7.45 -7.13 4.15
C GLN A 21 -6.03 -7.64 4.45
N ASP A 22 -5.32 -8.08 3.41
CA ASP A 22 -3.95 -8.64 3.46
C ASP A 22 -2.99 -7.82 2.58
N PHE A 23 -3.08 -6.50 2.66
CA PHE A 23 -2.22 -5.57 1.92
C PHE A 23 -0.87 -5.38 2.64
N ILE A 24 -0.08 -6.45 2.72
CA ILE A 24 1.21 -6.44 3.43
C ILE A 24 2.33 -6.39 2.39
N SER A 25 3.17 -5.35 2.44
CA SER A 25 4.32 -5.21 1.56
C SER A 25 5.61 -4.96 2.35
N PRO A 26 6.73 -5.60 1.98
CA PRO A 26 8.03 -5.07 2.36
C PRO A 26 8.24 -3.71 1.70
N VAL A 27 8.81 -2.77 2.45
CA VAL A 27 9.16 -1.42 2.01
C VAL A 27 10.65 -1.24 2.27
N LEU A 28 11.39 -0.83 1.24
CA LEU A 28 12.77 -0.40 1.34
C LEU A 28 12.79 1.12 1.51
N PHE A 29 13.40 1.59 2.58
CA PHE A 29 13.52 3.01 2.88
C PHE A 29 14.82 3.57 2.34
N VAL A 30 14.87 4.91 2.20
CA VAL A 30 16.00 5.63 1.58
C VAL A 30 17.32 5.49 2.34
N ASP A 31 17.26 5.20 3.63
CA ASP A 31 18.40 4.91 4.51
C ASP A 31 18.81 3.43 4.52
N GLY A 32 18.18 2.61 3.68
CA GLY A 32 18.53 1.20 3.44
C GLY A 32 17.86 0.20 4.37
N HIS A 33 17.02 0.62 5.33
CA HIS A 33 16.28 -0.34 6.15
C HIS A 33 15.08 -0.91 5.39
N VAL A 34 14.73 -2.15 5.73
CA VAL A 34 13.55 -2.83 5.19
C VAL A 34 12.57 -3.07 6.33
N ALA A 35 11.32 -2.67 6.15
CA ALA A 35 10.25 -2.98 7.08
C ALA A 35 9.04 -3.60 6.35
N LYS A 36 8.29 -4.45 7.05
CA LYS A 36 7.00 -4.95 6.54
C LYS A 36 5.91 -4.02 7.03
N HIS A 37 5.16 -3.45 6.10
CA HIS A 37 4.03 -2.57 6.41
C HIS A 37 2.71 -3.22 5.99
N ASN A 38 1.71 -3.10 6.86
CA ASN A 38 0.33 -3.49 6.56
C ASN A 38 -0.47 -2.24 6.17
N PHE A 39 -0.83 -2.15 4.89
CA PHE A 39 -1.56 -1.05 4.29
C PHE A 39 -3.07 -1.25 4.28
N SER A 40 -3.58 -2.35 4.82
CA SER A 40 -5.00 -2.74 4.67
C SER A 40 -5.96 -1.68 5.20
N LYS A 41 -5.62 -1.11 6.36
CA LYS A 41 -6.41 0.00 6.93
C LYS A 41 -6.30 1.27 6.08
N ALA A 42 -5.12 1.63 5.60
CA ALA A 42 -4.92 2.87 4.83
C ALA A 42 -5.69 2.82 3.50
N LEU A 43 -5.55 1.72 2.75
CA LEU A 43 -6.20 1.51 1.45
C LEU A 43 -7.72 1.35 1.55
N SER A 44 -8.24 0.91 2.70
CA SER A 44 -9.69 0.79 2.90
C SER A 44 -10.34 2.04 3.49
N THR A 45 -9.56 2.95 4.09
CA THR A 45 -10.09 4.20 4.68
C THR A 45 -10.18 5.31 3.63
N ASP A 46 -9.14 5.44 2.80
CA ASP A 46 -9.14 6.33 1.65
C ASP A 46 -8.61 5.58 0.42
N PRO A 47 -9.49 4.91 -0.34
CA PRO A 47 -9.08 4.13 -1.51
C PRO A 47 -8.63 5.00 -2.69
N TYR A 48 -8.90 6.31 -2.68
CA TYR A 48 -8.62 7.20 -3.81
C TYR A 48 -7.32 7.98 -3.63
N TYR A 49 -6.99 8.40 -2.39
CA TYR A 49 -5.78 9.19 -2.09
C TYR A 49 -4.93 8.62 -0.92
N PRO A 50 -4.59 7.32 -0.91
CA PRO A 50 -3.91 6.68 0.23
C PRO A 50 -2.45 7.11 0.47
N TYR A 51 -1.87 7.90 -0.44
CA TYR A 51 -0.46 8.32 -0.41
C TYR A 51 -0.28 9.85 -0.33
N GLU A 52 -1.34 10.60 -0.01
CA GLU A 52 -1.17 12.03 0.23
C GLU A 52 -0.21 12.27 1.40
N PRO A 53 0.69 13.27 1.27
CA PRO A 53 1.58 13.62 2.36
C PRO A 53 0.79 13.98 3.61
N THR A 54 1.03 13.26 4.70
CA THR A 54 0.52 13.58 6.03
C THR A 54 1.67 14.07 6.90
N LYS A 55 1.39 14.40 8.16
CA LYS A 55 2.45 14.72 9.12
C LYS A 55 3.48 13.59 9.25
N ASP A 56 3.05 12.34 9.05
CA ASP A 56 3.88 11.15 9.26
C ASP A 56 4.47 10.59 7.96
N TRP A 57 4.02 11.07 6.79
CA TRP A 57 4.41 10.57 5.47
C TRP A 57 4.65 11.72 4.51
N ILE A 58 5.82 11.79 3.89
CA ILE A 58 6.11 12.76 2.84
C ILE A 58 6.65 12.05 1.60
N TRP A 59 6.38 12.61 0.42
CA TRP A 59 7.09 12.21 -0.78
C TRP A 59 8.57 12.54 -0.62
N TYR A 60 9.43 11.61 -1.03
CA TYR A 60 10.86 11.86 -1.08
C TYR A 60 11.15 13.07 -1.97
N LYS A 61 11.83 14.07 -1.41
CA LYS A 61 12.31 15.25 -2.15
C LYS A 61 13.81 15.09 -2.35
N PRO A 62 14.30 14.77 -3.56
CA PRO A 62 15.72 14.74 -3.81
C PRO A 62 16.29 16.15 -3.60
N THR A 63 17.32 16.26 -2.77
CA THR A 63 18.13 17.47 -2.63
C THR A 63 19.15 17.48 -3.77
N TYR A 64 18.97 18.41 -4.70
CA TYR A 64 20.03 18.81 -5.64
C TYR A 64 21.06 19.68 -4.92
#